data_AF-A0A645D1F2-F1
#
_entry.id   AF-A0A645D1F2-F1
#
_cell.length_a   1.000
_cell.length_b   1.000
_cell.length_c   1.000
_cell.angle_alpha   90.00
_cell.angle_beta   90.00
_cell.angle_gamma   90.00
#
_symmetry.space_group_name_H-M   'P 1'
#
loop_
_entity.id
_entity.type
_entity.pdbx_description
1 polymer ?
#
loop_
_entity_poly.entity_id
_entity_poly.type
_entity_poly.pdbx_seq_one_letter_code
_entity_poly.pdbx_strand_id
1 'polypeptide(L)'
;MEENSKVIYKGYSGNRVSKKLTVSFNGKKYKFLFQTFDRTQPTKEEKALGIRPKRILTSEKELYFSSLESIDFALFPFQDFKQDLIIKLELVF
;
A
#
# COMPACT_ATOMS: atom_id res chain seq x y z
N MET A 1 15.36 16.90 -7.04
CA MET A 1 16.20 15.74 -7.39
C MET A 1 15.29 14.52 -7.37
N GLU A 2 14.98 13.97 -8.55
CA GLU A 2 14.29 12.69 -8.67
C GLU A 2 15.22 11.61 -8.12
N GLU A 3 15.04 11.29 -6.84
CA GLU A 3 15.61 10.09 -6.28
C GLU A 3 15.02 8.91 -7.07
N ASN A 4 15.89 8.20 -7.82
CA ASN A 4 15.61 6.96 -8.52
C ASN A 4 15.15 5.88 -7.51
N SER A 5 13.93 6.00 -7.03
CA SER A 5 13.37 5.09 -6.04
C SER A 5 12.94 3.81 -6.75
N LYS A 6 13.60 2.70 -6.42
CA LYS A 6 13.25 1.38 -6.95
C LYS A 6 12.17 0.78 -6.07
N VAL A 7 11.05 0.40 -6.65
CA VAL A 7 10.03 -0.36 -5.93
C VAL A 7 10.55 -1.78 -5.68
N ILE A 8 10.59 -2.19 -4.41
CA ILE A 8 11.08 -3.51 -3.99
C ILE A 8 9.95 -4.43 -3.52
N TYR A 9 8.79 -3.87 -3.15
CA TYR A 9 7.64 -4.64 -2.72
C TYR A 9 6.32 -3.95 -3.11
N LYS A 10 5.33 -4.76 -3.50
CA LYS A 10 3.93 -4.35 -3.66
C LYS A 10 3.03 -5.44 -3.08
N GLY A 11 2.16 -5.04 -2.16
CA GLY A 11 1.10 -5.88 -1.59
C GLY A 11 -0.27 -5.28 -1.82
N TYR A 12 -1.28 -6.13 -2.03
CA TYR A 12 -2.69 -5.75 -2.12
C TYR A 12 -3.53 -6.65 -1.20
N SER A 13 -4.47 -6.06 -0.46
CA SER A 13 -5.41 -6.78 0.43
C SER A 13 -6.80 -6.18 0.33
N GLY A 14 -7.83 -6.99 0.57
CA GLY A 14 -9.23 -6.56 0.60
C GLY A 14 -9.92 -6.51 -0.76
N ASN A 15 -11.26 -6.49 -0.72
CA ASN A 15 -12.11 -6.52 -1.90
C ASN A 15 -12.75 -5.14 -2.19
N ARG A 16 -13.72 -4.73 -1.35
CA ARG A 16 -14.44 -3.46 -1.49
C ARG A 16 -13.55 -2.29 -1.09
N VAL A 17 -13.13 -2.29 0.16
CA VAL A 17 -12.07 -1.42 0.66
C VAL A 17 -10.76 -2.17 0.47
N SER A 18 -9.99 -1.79 -0.54
CA SER A 18 -8.72 -2.42 -0.85
C SER A 18 -7.57 -1.61 -0.27
N LYS A 19 -6.64 -2.27 0.42
CA LYS A 19 -5.40 -1.69 0.92
C LYS A 19 -4.27 -2.05 -0.04
N LYS A 20 -3.29 -1.17 -0.14
CA LYS A 20 -2.07 -1.36 -0.92
C LYS A 20 -0.89 -0.89 -0.09
N LEU A 21 0.18 -1.69 -0.08
CA LEU A 21 1.48 -1.28 0.42
C LEU A 21 2.46 -1.27 -0.74
N THR A 22 3.16 -0.15 -0.94
CA THR A 22 4.30 -0.05 -1.86
C THR A 22 5.54 0.31 -1.06
N VAL A 23 6.58 -0.51 -1.16
CA VAL A 23 7.88 -0.20 -0.54
C VAL A 23 8.87 0.12 -1.64
N SER A 24 9.54 1.25 -1.50
CA SER A 24 10.56 1.73 -2.43
C SER A 24 11.85 2.04 -1.69
N PHE A 25 12.98 1.87 -2.34
CA PHE A 25 14.29 2.24 -1.82
C PHE A 25 14.97 3.22 -2.77
N ASN A 26 15.44 4.35 -2.24
CA ASN A 26 16.10 5.41 -3.01
C ASN A 26 17.64 5.38 -2.94
N GLY A 27 18.22 4.33 -2.34
CA GLY A 27 19.67 4.25 -2.07
C GLY A 27 20.06 4.72 -0.67
N LYS A 28 19.15 5.35 0.08
CA LYS A 28 19.42 5.84 1.45
C LYS A 28 18.37 5.42 2.47
N LYS A 29 17.09 5.43 2.09
CA LYS A 29 15.95 5.18 2.96
C LYS A 29 14.92 4.32 2.24
N TYR A 30 14.21 3.53 3.03
CA TYR A 30 13.02 2.82 2.61
C TYR A 30 11.81 3.71 2.81
N LYS A 31 11.02 3.89 1.76
CA LYS A 31 9.72 4.55 1.78
C LYS A 31 8.63 3.50 1.75
N PHE A 32 7.78 3.50 2.76
CA PHE A 32 6.59 2.67 2.86
C PHE A 32 5.36 3.54 2.59
N LEU A 33 4.73 3.33 1.44
CA LEU A 33 3.52 4.02 1.01
C LEU A 33 2.31 3.11 1.24
N PHE A 34 1.50 3.46 2.22
CA PHE A 34 0.26 2.79 2.57
C PHE A 34 -0.90 3.55 1.94
N GLN A 35 -1.70 2.86 1.12
CA GLN A 35 -2.86 3.45 0.46
C GLN A 35 -4.09 2.60 0.74
N THR A 36 -5.20 3.26 1.08
CA THR A 36 -6.51 2.63 1.16
C THR A 36 -7.37 3.18 0.04
N PHE A 37 -8.09 2.28 -0.63
CA PHE A 37 -9.01 2.63 -1.69
C PHE A 37 -10.37 2.06 -1.38
N ASP A 38 -11.41 2.80 -1.74
CA ASP A 38 -12.77 2.28 -1.80
C ASP A 38 -13.22 2.18 -3.26
N ARG A 39 -14.32 1.46 -3.50
CA ARG A 39 -14.99 1.41 -4.78
C ARG A 39 -16.35 2.07 -4.67
N THR A 40 -16.67 2.96 -5.62
CA THR A 40 -18.02 3.47 -5.72
C THR A 40 -19.01 2.32 -5.92
N GLN A 41 -20.23 2.53 -5.46
CA GLN A 41 -21.33 1.58 -5.65
C GLN A 41 -22.39 2.22 -6.52
N PRO A 42 -22.26 2.12 -7.85
CA PRO A 42 -23.32 2.57 -8.74
C PRO A 42 -24.62 1.81 -8.46
N THR A 43 -25.75 2.50 -8.49
CA THR A 43 -27.08 1.91 -8.35
C THR A 43 -27.40 0.97 -9.53
N LYS A 44 -28.56 0.30 -9.46
CA LYS A 44 -29.03 -0.53 -10.59
C LYS A 44 -29.29 0.33 -11.83
N GLU A 45 -29.89 1.53 -11.69
CA GLU A 45 -30.11 2.42 -12.83
C GLU A 45 -28.79 2.92 -13.43
N GLU A 46 -27.84 3.32 -12.58
CA GLU A 46 -26.54 3.80 -13.03
C GLU A 46 -25.76 2.72 -13.80
N LYS A 47 -25.83 1.46 -13.36
CA LYS A 47 -25.24 0.33 -14.10
C LYS A 47 -25.90 0.11 -15.45
N ALA A 48 -27.22 0.28 -15.55
CA ALA A 48 -27.93 0.18 -16.82
C ALA A 48 -27.50 1.29 -17.81
N LEU A 49 -27.08 2.44 -17.29
CA LEU A 49 -26.46 3.54 -18.05
C LEU A 49 -24.96 3.30 -18.35
N GLY A 50 -24.41 2.14 -17.98
CA GLY A 50 -23.01 1.78 -18.21
C GLY A 50 -22.02 2.35 -17.18
N ILE A 51 -22.49 2.95 -16.09
CA ILE A 51 -21.62 3.48 -15.03
C ILE A 51 -20.98 2.32 -14.27
N ARG A 52 -19.64 2.27 -14.31
CA ARG A 52 -18.83 1.23 -13.64
C ARG A 52 -18.35 1.71 -12.27
N PRO A 53 -18.16 0.79 -11.29
CA PRO A 53 -17.48 1.10 -10.05
C PRO A 53 -16.11 1.75 -10.31
N LYS A 54 -15.85 2.87 -9.66
CA LYS A 54 -14.58 3.61 -9.74
C LYS A 54 -13.80 3.41 -8.45
N ARG A 55 -12.48 3.26 -8.57
CA ARG A 55 -11.59 3.18 -7.40
C ARG A 55 -11.25 4.59 -6.94
N ILE A 56 -11.46 4.86 -5.66
CA ILE A 56 -11.20 6.16 -5.03
C ILE A 56 -10.13 5.95 -3.96
N LEU A 57 -9.06 6.74 -4.00
CA LEU A 57 -8.08 6.79 -2.90
C LEU A 57 -8.73 7.50 -1.72
N THR A 58 -8.86 6.81 -0.58
CA THR A 58 -9.53 7.33 0.62
C THR A 58 -8.55 7.71 1.72
N SER A 59 -7.37 7.08 1.74
CA SER A 59 -6.34 7.39 2.73
C SER A 59 -4.97 7.07 2.16
N GLU A 60 -3.99 7.90 2.50
CA GLU A 60 -2.59 7.71 2.18
C GLU A 60 -1.74 8.03 3.41
N LYS A 61 -0.76 7.18 3.70
CA LYS A 61 0.23 7.40 4.76
C LYS A 61 1.60 6.95 4.27
N GLU A 62 2.60 7.75 4.59
CA GLU A 62 3.99 7.45 4.27
C GLU A 62 4.79 7.24 5.56
N LEU A 63 5.61 6.20 5.58
CA LEU A 63 6.62 5.98 6.61
C LEU A 63 7.98 5.84 5.96
N TYR A 64 9.01 6.30 6.68
CA TYR A 64 10.39 6.30 6.20
C TYR A 64 11.29 5.62 7.22
N PHE A 65 12.11 4.70 6.75
CA PHE A 65 13.04 3.93 7.58
C PHE A 65 14.44 3.96 6.98
N SER A 66 15.46 4.01 7.82
CA SER A 66 16.86 4.07 7.37
C SER A 66 17.40 2.68 7.01
N SER A 67 16.96 1.65 7.72
CA SER A 67 17.26 0.24 7.40
C SER A 67 16.02 -0.64 7.53
N LEU A 68 16.10 -1.86 7.01
CA LEU A 68 15.04 -2.85 7.18
C LEU A 68 14.90 -3.34 8.63
N GLU A 69 15.98 -3.37 9.43
CA GLU A 69 15.87 -3.72 10.86
C GLU A 69 15.21 -2.60 11.68
N SER A 70 15.25 -1.35 11.19
CA SER A 70 14.61 -0.21 11.86
C SER A 70 13.09 -0.13 11.66
N ILE A 71 12.48 -1.11 10.96
CA ILE A 71 11.05 -1.14 10.72
C ILE A 71 10.30 -1.35 12.03
N ASP A 72 9.52 -0.35 12.43
CA ASP A 72 8.54 -0.48 13.51
C ASP A 72 7.15 -0.76 12.94
N PHE A 73 6.73 -2.03 13.03
CA PHE A 73 5.40 -2.47 12.59
C PHE A 73 4.25 -1.87 13.40
N ALA A 74 4.49 -1.37 14.62
CA ALA A 74 3.44 -0.72 15.41
C ALA A 74 2.95 0.58 14.76
N LEU A 75 3.78 1.21 13.92
CA LEU A 75 3.44 2.44 13.21
C LEU A 75 2.55 2.20 11.98
N PHE A 76 2.41 0.95 11.54
CA PHE A 76 1.70 0.61 10.33
C PHE A 76 0.19 0.83 10.51
N PRO A 77 -0.49 1.49 9.55
CA PRO A 77 -1.92 1.74 9.63
C PRO A 77 -2.77 0.47 9.52
N PHE A 78 -2.18 -0.63 9.04
CA PHE A 78 -2.81 -1.94 8.94
C PHE A 78 -1.75 -3.06 8.86
N GLN A 79 -2.11 -4.25 9.33
CA GLN A 79 -1.18 -5.38 9.51
C GLN A 79 -1.30 -6.46 8.42
N ASP A 80 -2.20 -6.28 7.45
CA ASP A 80 -2.50 -7.24 6.38
C ASP A 80 -1.26 -7.73 5.60
N PHE A 81 -0.22 -6.89 5.53
CA PHE A 81 0.99 -7.15 4.75
C PHE A 81 2.16 -7.65 5.58
N LYS A 82 2.05 -7.70 6.91
CA LYS A 82 3.20 -7.95 7.80
C LYS A 82 3.91 -9.26 7.44
N GLN A 83 3.17 -10.36 7.34
CA GLN A 83 3.74 -11.68 7.05
C GLN A 83 4.41 -11.73 5.66
N ASP A 84 3.70 -11.26 4.62
CA ASP A 84 4.19 -11.26 3.23
C ASP A 84 5.41 -10.35 3.07
N LEU A 85 5.44 -9.21 3.77
CA LEU A 85 6.57 -8.32 3.80
C LEU A 85 7.80 -8.96 4.46
N ILE A 86 7.63 -9.60 5.62
CA ILE A 86 8.71 -10.33 6.32
C ILE A 86 9.35 -11.36 5.39
N ILE A 87 8.52 -12.16 4.72
CA ILE A 87 8.98 -13.22 3.82
C ILE A 87 9.69 -12.62 2.59
N LYS A 88 9.07 -11.65 1.91
CA LYS A 88 9.62 -11.12 0.65
C LYS A 88 10.85 -10.25 0.82
N LEU A 89 10.99 -9.59 1.95
CA LEU A 89 12.17 -8.77 2.25
C LEU A 89 13.19 -9.51 3.13
N GLU A 90 12.99 -10.82 3.35
CA GLU A 90 13.86 -11.68 4.16
C GLU A 90 14.23 -11.04 5.51
N LEU A 91 13.23 -10.43 6.14
CA LEU A 91 13.45 -9.68 7.37
C LEU A 91 13.69 -10.65 8.52
N VAL A 92 14.86 -10.56 9.14
CA VAL A 92 15.22 -11.31 10.35
C VAL A 92 14.91 -10.42 11.55
N PHE A 93 13.99 -10.87 12.40
CA PHE A 93 13.55 -10.19 13.63
C PHE A 93 13.88 -11.03 14.86
#